data_AF-A0A077ZS22-F1
#
_entry.id   AF-A0A077ZS22-F1
#
_cell.length_a   1.000
_cell.length_b   1.000
_cell.length_c   1.000
_cell.angle_alpha   90.00
_cell.angle_beta   90.00
_cell.angle_gamma   90.00
#
_symmetry.space_group_name_H-M   'P 1'
#
loop_
_entity.id
_entity.type
_entity.pdbx_description
1 polymer ?
#
loop_
_entity_poly.entity_id
_entity_poly.type
_entity_poly.pdbx_seq_one_letter_code
_entity_poly.pdbx_strand_id
1 'polypeptide(L)'
;MTTATNGPKFLKKFRRFLKSSSIGGFMTIALRLLLLGYFLSNLVTVINRSQSAIVNSIYKKDLSFDETSFNLTKNEFDMALFISYFGTEEGVQDNIHRYFTAKFYQIFFEDNPYTWGTGNDWVYMPIGIEICKEGRFLGENRTAKLINITGNYLCPEENFNLKLSGGENLKCKTQEESEAILPYMNVFFSYITQYFDHNNYGPNPIINNIQNYYWPLNKYISNNQMMKYTQNIVNTADSWLTSNLFGDEFVYYTGRLEYTQIGTRDLDAGWSLFSVEIDMDEGYIKTGRTVMTILDAFSIVGGLMGIAFAFFQYFMETIQEKLFMSSIISKIFYQTNPDDKEEGVRQLNSLGSNTNSPIGTVRIKFMPKVSQQQSLIPQANPNSIISEKVLHFVKTLKTFKYGYSDLFCYKFRKLYCKILCAKGKIPNKLHIQNKLYQKARNTIENEFDIVRVIKTVRKVDLIFKTMFSKYQSFFIPILRNNVLSKNDIKLRDADFNVKEIQEIKKIDDNKLKIFISSLIMQSEKSKIDKRILKNLSDEYRQNVSQKKIDLENNKVGVQLKRNFLSNLAQKLDTNAQLKKYNLEDEWSF
;
A
#
# COMPACT_ATOMS: atom_id res chain seq x y z
N MET A 1 22.96 32.10 -20.18
CA MET A 1 21.97 31.88 -19.10
C MET A 1 22.72 31.57 -17.82
N THR A 2 22.72 32.53 -16.89
CA THR A 2 23.42 32.48 -15.59
C THR A 2 22.73 31.53 -14.61
N THR A 3 23.51 30.62 -14.03
CA THR A 3 23.08 29.60 -13.08
C THR A 3 22.71 30.21 -11.73
N ALA A 4 21.42 30.24 -11.41
CA ALA A 4 20.89 30.72 -10.13
C ALA A 4 21.12 29.69 -9.01
N THR A 5 22.19 29.87 -8.24
CA THR A 5 22.62 28.99 -7.13
C THR A 5 21.88 29.20 -5.80
N ASN A 6 20.77 29.95 -5.78
CA ASN A 6 20.02 30.27 -4.56
C ASN A 6 18.73 29.44 -4.32
N GLY A 7 18.48 28.41 -5.13
CA GLY A 7 17.25 27.58 -5.06
C GLY A 7 16.91 26.91 -3.71
N PRO A 8 17.86 26.33 -2.94
CA PRO A 8 17.46 25.48 -1.80
C PRO A 8 17.09 26.25 -0.53
N LYS A 9 17.49 27.52 -0.37
CA LYS A 9 17.16 28.32 0.83
C LYS A 9 15.78 28.95 0.76
N PHE A 10 15.34 29.38 -0.43
CA PHE A 10 14.01 29.98 -0.62
C PHE A 10 12.90 28.93 -0.47
N LEU A 11 13.06 27.75 -1.08
CA LEU A 11 12.13 26.61 -0.94
C LEU A 11 11.98 26.14 0.52
N LYS A 12 13.06 26.15 1.31
CA LYS A 12 13.02 25.81 2.75
C LYS A 12 12.25 26.85 3.58
N LYS A 13 12.35 28.14 3.23
CA LYS A 13 11.65 29.24 3.92
C LYS A 13 10.17 29.28 3.51
N PHE A 14 9.87 29.04 2.23
CA PHE A 14 8.51 28.97 1.69
C PHE A 14 7.72 27.76 2.25
N ARG A 15 8.36 26.58 2.40
CA ARG A 15 7.76 25.41 3.08
C ARG A 15 7.41 25.66 4.55
N ARG A 16 8.19 26.47 5.27
CA ARG A 16 7.89 26.85 6.65
C ARG A 16 6.74 27.85 6.74
N PHE A 17 6.63 28.76 5.78
CA PHE A 17 5.57 29.78 5.72
C PHE A 17 4.20 29.20 5.33
N LEU A 18 4.17 28.25 4.39
CA LEU A 18 2.94 27.53 4.01
C LEU A 18 2.38 26.64 5.14
N LYS A 19 3.23 26.13 6.03
CA LYS A 19 2.80 25.32 7.19
C LYS A 19 2.28 26.13 8.38
N SER A 20 2.54 27.45 8.43
CA SER A 20 2.15 28.29 9.57
C SER A 20 0.93 29.18 9.31
N SER A 21 0.44 29.23 8.07
CA SER A 21 -0.68 30.07 7.66
C SER A 21 -1.93 29.22 7.40
N SER A 22 -3.07 29.60 7.99
CA SER A 22 -4.38 28.97 7.75
C SER A 22 -4.74 28.93 6.24
N ILE A 23 -4.30 29.93 5.48
CA ILE A 23 -4.50 30.04 4.02
C ILE A 23 -3.68 28.98 3.27
N GLY A 24 -2.45 28.70 3.73
CA GLY A 24 -1.60 27.66 3.15
C GLY A 24 -2.16 26.25 3.35
N GLY A 25 -2.81 26.01 4.49
CA GLY A 25 -3.54 24.77 4.75
C GLY A 25 -4.71 24.58 3.78
N PHE A 26 -5.54 25.62 3.61
CA PHE A 26 -6.69 25.58 2.68
C PHE A 26 -6.26 25.33 1.23
N MET A 27 -5.25 26.06 0.74
CA MET A 27 -4.74 25.86 -0.62
C MET A 27 -4.18 24.46 -0.85
N THR A 28 -3.52 23.87 0.16
CA THR A 28 -3.02 22.49 0.08
C THR A 28 -4.17 21.48 -0.01
N ILE A 29 -5.24 21.69 0.74
CA ILE A 29 -6.45 20.84 0.69
C ILE A 29 -7.13 20.97 -0.68
N ALA A 30 -7.32 22.19 -1.18
CA ALA A 30 -7.93 22.43 -2.49
C ALA A 30 -7.14 21.78 -3.63
N LEU A 31 -5.80 21.92 -3.62
CA LEU A 31 -4.94 21.27 -4.61
C LEU A 31 -5.04 19.73 -4.54
N ARG A 32 -5.09 19.16 -3.33
CA ARG A 32 -5.27 17.71 -3.15
C ARG A 32 -6.63 17.22 -3.66
N LEU A 33 -7.69 18.00 -3.45
CA LEU A 33 -9.03 17.68 -3.97
C LEU A 33 -9.08 17.76 -5.50
N LEU A 34 -8.42 18.76 -6.11
CA LEU A 34 -8.31 18.85 -7.57
C LEU A 34 -7.54 17.67 -8.16
N LEU A 35 -6.41 17.29 -7.57
CA LEU A 35 -5.65 16.11 -7.99
C LEU A 35 -6.46 14.81 -7.82
N LEU A 36 -7.21 14.69 -6.73
CA LEU A 36 -8.10 13.54 -6.51
C LEU A 36 -9.22 13.51 -7.55
N GLY A 37 -9.85 14.65 -7.85
CA GLY A 37 -10.88 14.75 -8.89
C GLY A 37 -10.34 14.38 -10.27
N TYR A 38 -9.15 14.87 -10.62
CA TYR A 38 -8.47 14.50 -11.87
C TYR A 38 -8.13 13.01 -11.92
N PHE A 39 -7.65 12.43 -10.81
CA PHE A 39 -7.40 11.00 -10.72
C PHE A 39 -8.68 10.18 -10.89
N LEU A 40 -9.78 10.54 -10.21
CA LEU A 40 -11.06 9.87 -10.35
C LEU A 40 -11.60 9.96 -11.79
N SER A 41 -11.42 11.11 -12.45
CA SER A 41 -11.76 11.26 -13.87
C SER A 41 -10.98 10.29 -14.75
N ASN A 42 -9.66 10.15 -14.54
CA ASN A 42 -8.85 9.16 -15.27
C ASN A 42 -9.24 7.72 -14.94
N LEU A 43 -9.65 7.44 -13.71
CA LEU A 43 -10.13 6.12 -13.29
C LEU A 43 -11.44 5.76 -14.00
N VAL A 44 -12.34 6.74 -14.21
CA VAL A 44 -13.55 6.56 -15.04
C VAL A 44 -13.16 6.22 -16.49
N THR A 45 -12.18 6.92 -17.07
CA THR A 45 -11.63 6.61 -18.41
C THR A 45 -11.10 5.16 -18.49
N VAL A 46 -10.39 4.70 -17.46
CA VAL A 46 -9.87 3.32 -17.37
C VAL A 46 -10.99 2.29 -17.27
N ILE A 47 -11.99 2.52 -16.40
CA ILE A 47 -13.14 1.61 -16.24
C ILE A 47 -13.95 1.53 -17.54
N ASN A 48 -14.20 2.67 -18.17
CA ASN A 48 -14.96 2.74 -19.42
C ASN A 48 -14.13 2.32 -20.63
N ARG A 49 -12.83 2.06 -20.46
CA ARG A 49 -11.87 1.74 -21.54
C ARG A 49 -11.91 2.73 -22.71
N SER A 50 -12.24 4.00 -22.44
CA SER A 50 -12.48 5.00 -23.50
C SER A 50 -11.18 5.48 -24.18
N GLN A 51 -10.02 5.09 -23.66
CA GLN A 51 -8.72 5.34 -24.26
C GLN A 51 -7.99 4.02 -24.49
N SER A 52 -7.86 3.64 -25.76
CA SER A 52 -7.03 2.53 -26.20
C SER A 52 -6.14 2.98 -27.36
N ALA A 53 -4.90 2.51 -27.36
CA ALA A 53 -3.99 2.65 -28.48
C ALA A 53 -4.01 1.35 -29.30
N ILE A 54 -4.08 1.50 -30.62
CA ILE A 54 -4.02 0.40 -31.57
C ILE A 54 -2.80 0.63 -32.44
N VAL A 55 -1.93 -0.36 -32.50
CA VAL A 55 -0.73 -0.33 -33.33
C VAL A 55 -0.82 -1.48 -34.32
N ASN A 56 -0.91 -1.15 -35.61
CA ASN A 56 -0.90 -2.14 -36.67
C ASN A 56 0.50 -2.21 -37.27
N SER A 57 1.10 -3.39 -37.22
CA SER A 57 2.38 -3.69 -37.85
C SER A 57 2.13 -4.64 -39.01
N ILE A 58 2.52 -4.23 -40.22
CA ILE A 58 2.41 -5.06 -41.41
C ILE A 58 3.74 -5.78 -41.60
N TYR A 59 3.68 -7.10 -41.68
CA TYR A 59 4.81 -7.96 -41.96
C TYR A 59 4.63 -8.60 -43.33
N LYS A 60 5.76 -8.90 -43.98
CA LYS A 60 5.80 -9.67 -45.21
C LYS A 60 6.55 -10.96 -44.98
N LYS A 61 5.95 -12.07 -45.37
CA LYS A 61 6.57 -13.39 -45.44
C LYS A 61 7.31 -13.51 -46.77
N ASP A 62 8.42 -14.22 -46.75
CA ASP A 62 9.06 -14.66 -47.98
C ASP A 62 8.52 -16.06 -48.31
N LEU A 63 7.44 -16.11 -49.10
CA LEU A 63 6.77 -17.35 -49.45
C LEU A 63 7.67 -18.34 -50.21
N SER A 64 8.84 -17.90 -50.69
CA SER A 64 9.83 -18.77 -51.34
C SER A 64 10.57 -19.67 -50.35
N PHE A 65 10.69 -19.24 -49.09
CA PHE A 65 11.44 -19.95 -48.04
C PHE A 65 10.61 -20.23 -46.78
N ASP A 66 9.42 -19.63 -46.68
CA ASP A 66 8.52 -19.84 -45.55
C ASP A 66 7.80 -21.20 -45.70
N GLU A 67 8.11 -22.15 -44.83
CA GLU A 67 7.48 -23.48 -44.79
C GLU A 67 6.12 -23.46 -44.06
N THR A 68 5.63 -22.30 -43.61
CA THR A 68 4.33 -22.22 -42.92
C THR A 68 3.19 -22.59 -43.87
N SER A 69 2.41 -23.59 -43.47
CA SER A 69 1.19 -24.00 -44.17
C SER A 69 -0.05 -23.56 -43.39
N PHE A 70 -1.06 -23.09 -44.11
CA PHE A 70 -2.37 -22.79 -43.54
C PHE A 70 -3.30 -23.99 -43.73
N ASN A 71 -3.67 -24.63 -42.61
CA ASN A 71 -4.64 -25.71 -42.63
C ASN A 71 -6.05 -25.12 -42.64
N LEU A 72 -6.52 -24.71 -43.82
CA LEU A 72 -7.86 -24.17 -44.01
C LEU A 72 -8.90 -25.27 -43.78
N THR A 73 -9.39 -25.35 -42.54
CA THR A 73 -10.52 -26.21 -42.16
C THR A 73 -11.82 -25.41 -42.19
N LYS A 74 -12.97 -26.10 -42.18
CA LYS A 74 -14.30 -25.48 -42.03
C LYS A 74 -14.39 -24.49 -40.86
N ASN A 75 -13.60 -24.71 -39.80
CA ASN A 75 -13.60 -23.88 -38.60
C ASN A 75 -12.81 -22.58 -38.74
N GLU A 76 -12.10 -22.40 -39.85
CA GLU A 76 -11.22 -21.25 -40.10
C GLU A 76 -11.56 -20.56 -41.43
N PHE A 77 -12.03 -21.33 -42.40
CA PHE A 77 -12.42 -20.86 -43.72
C PHE A 77 -13.62 -21.66 -44.23
N ASP A 78 -14.57 -20.95 -44.84
CA ASP A 78 -15.72 -21.55 -45.50
C ASP A 78 -16.06 -20.70 -46.72
N MET A 79 -16.51 -21.35 -47.78
CA MET A 79 -16.85 -20.73 -49.05
C MET A 79 -18.04 -21.44 -49.70
N ALA A 80 -18.74 -20.70 -50.55
CA ALA A 80 -19.93 -21.18 -51.22
C ALA A 80 -20.06 -20.54 -52.60
N LEU A 81 -20.60 -21.32 -53.54
CA LEU A 81 -20.82 -20.92 -54.92
C LEU A 81 -22.30 -21.05 -55.26
N PHE A 82 -22.90 -20.03 -55.87
CA PHE A 82 -24.25 -20.09 -56.41
C PHE A 82 -24.28 -19.59 -57.83
N ILE A 83 -24.94 -20.34 -58.71
CA ILE A 83 -25.10 -19.98 -60.11
C ILE A 83 -26.57 -19.64 -60.32
N SER A 84 -26.84 -18.39 -60.69
CA SER A 84 -28.18 -17.82 -60.79
C SER A 84 -28.49 -17.41 -62.21
N TYR A 85 -29.67 -17.78 -62.69
CA TYR A 85 -30.25 -17.37 -63.96
C TYR A 85 -31.28 -16.27 -63.72
N PHE A 86 -31.16 -15.16 -64.47
CA PHE A 86 -32.06 -14.01 -64.43
C PHE A 86 -32.88 -13.82 -65.71
N GLY A 87 -32.84 -14.81 -66.62
CA GLY A 87 -33.60 -14.74 -67.86
C GLY A 87 -35.06 -15.17 -67.67
N THR A 88 -35.82 -15.13 -68.76
CA THR A 88 -37.27 -15.36 -68.74
C THR A 88 -37.68 -16.82 -68.92
N GLU A 89 -36.75 -17.71 -69.26
CA GLU A 89 -37.07 -19.13 -69.51
C GLU A 89 -37.25 -19.91 -68.19
N GLU A 90 -38.45 -20.46 -68.00
CA GLU A 90 -38.77 -21.25 -66.82
C GLU A 90 -37.97 -22.58 -66.79
N GLY A 91 -37.59 -23.02 -65.58
CA GLY A 91 -36.90 -24.30 -65.37
C GLY A 91 -35.41 -24.31 -65.70
N VAL A 92 -34.83 -23.24 -66.24
CA VAL A 92 -33.38 -23.13 -66.46
C VAL A 92 -32.62 -23.19 -65.13
N GLN A 93 -33.08 -22.44 -64.12
CA GLN A 93 -32.48 -22.42 -62.79
C GLN A 93 -32.47 -23.81 -62.12
N ASP A 94 -33.59 -24.53 -62.19
CA ASP A 94 -33.72 -25.86 -61.58
C ASP A 94 -32.83 -26.91 -62.28
N ASN A 95 -32.57 -26.70 -63.57
CA ASN A 95 -31.76 -27.59 -64.41
C ASN A 95 -30.35 -27.07 -64.65
N ILE A 96 -29.85 -26.14 -63.83
CA ILE A 96 -28.59 -25.44 -64.09
C ILE A 96 -27.38 -26.39 -64.23
N HIS A 97 -27.43 -27.51 -63.51
CA HIS A 97 -26.44 -28.60 -63.55
C HIS A 97 -26.32 -29.28 -64.93
N ARG A 98 -27.32 -29.13 -65.82
CA ARG A 98 -27.26 -29.64 -67.20
C ARG A 98 -26.52 -28.69 -68.14
N TYR A 99 -26.38 -27.42 -67.76
CA TYR A 99 -25.72 -26.38 -68.55
C TYR A 99 -24.28 -26.15 -68.10
N PHE A 100 -24.03 -26.16 -66.79
CA PHE A 100 -22.72 -25.84 -66.21
C PHE A 100 -22.30 -26.89 -65.18
N THR A 101 -20.98 -27.07 -65.07
CA THR A 101 -20.36 -27.88 -64.01
C THR A 101 -19.51 -26.97 -63.14
N ALA A 102 -19.75 -27.01 -61.83
CA ALA A 102 -18.92 -26.35 -60.84
C ALA A 102 -18.06 -27.40 -60.11
N LYS A 103 -16.80 -27.09 -59.89
CA LYS A 103 -15.86 -27.98 -59.19
C LYS A 103 -14.94 -27.14 -58.31
N PHE A 104 -14.63 -27.69 -57.14
CA PHE A 104 -13.59 -27.17 -56.26
C PHE A 104 -12.38 -28.09 -56.35
N TYR A 105 -11.19 -27.51 -56.40
CA TYR A 105 -9.95 -28.24 -56.48
C TYR A 105 -8.98 -27.71 -55.44
N GLN A 106 -8.26 -28.62 -54.80
CA GLN A 106 -6.99 -28.29 -54.18
C GLN A 106 -5.89 -28.55 -55.20
N ILE A 107 -5.02 -27.58 -55.34
CA ILE A 107 -3.95 -27.60 -56.33
C ILE A 107 -2.62 -27.61 -55.58
N PHE A 108 -1.71 -28.49 -55.99
CA PHE A 108 -0.34 -28.53 -55.50
C PHE A 108 0.62 -28.78 -56.65
N PHE A 109 1.85 -28.30 -56.45
CA PHE A 109 2.96 -28.54 -57.36
C PHE A 109 3.70 -29.78 -56.88
N GLU A 110 3.74 -30.80 -57.74
CA GLU A 110 4.58 -31.98 -57.51
C GLU A 110 5.72 -31.97 -58.52
N ASP A 111 6.94 -32.17 -58.02
CA ASP A 111 8.10 -32.35 -58.89
C ASP A 111 7.88 -33.63 -59.70
N ASN A 112 7.71 -33.48 -61.02
CA ASN A 112 7.59 -34.62 -61.90
C ASN A 112 8.99 -35.31 -61.99
N PRO A 113 9.14 -36.56 -61.49
CA PRO A 113 10.44 -37.22 -61.48
C PRO A 113 10.98 -37.51 -62.89
N TYR A 114 10.12 -37.43 -63.92
CA TYR A 114 10.47 -37.69 -65.31
C TYR A 114 10.88 -36.44 -66.11
N THR A 115 10.67 -35.22 -65.59
CA THR A 115 10.98 -33.98 -66.32
C THR A 115 12.31 -33.32 -65.89
N TRP A 116 13.18 -34.03 -65.15
CA TRP A 116 14.47 -33.51 -64.66
C TRP A 116 14.38 -32.12 -64.01
N GLY A 117 13.30 -31.83 -63.29
CA GLY A 117 13.10 -30.54 -62.61
C GLY A 117 12.79 -29.36 -63.54
N THR A 118 12.40 -29.62 -64.79
CA THR A 118 12.06 -28.57 -65.77
C THR A 118 10.55 -28.32 -65.92
N GLY A 119 9.71 -29.11 -65.25
CA GLY A 119 8.26 -28.89 -65.23
C GLY A 119 7.66 -29.36 -63.92
N ASN A 120 7.13 -28.42 -63.14
CA ASN A 120 6.21 -28.74 -62.04
C ASN A 120 4.87 -29.10 -62.67
N ASP A 121 4.38 -30.29 -62.40
CA ASP A 121 3.05 -30.67 -62.84
C ASP A 121 2.01 -30.19 -61.82
N TRP A 122 0.93 -29.63 -62.36
CA TRP A 122 -0.22 -29.22 -61.58
C TRP A 122 -1.05 -30.45 -61.24
N VAL A 123 -1.08 -30.82 -59.97
CA VAL A 123 -1.91 -31.93 -59.51
C VAL A 123 -3.20 -31.38 -58.92
N TYR A 124 -4.33 -31.80 -59.51
CA TYR A 124 -5.67 -31.36 -59.11
C TYR A 124 -6.34 -32.43 -58.24
N MET A 125 -6.54 -32.13 -56.97
CA MET A 125 -7.36 -32.96 -56.07
C MET A 125 -8.78 -32.38 -55.98
N PRO A 126 -9.80 -33.06 -56.53
CA PRO A 126 -11.17 -32.58 -56.45
C PRO A 126 -11.68 -32.61 -55.00
N ILE A 127 -12.34 -31.52 -54.60
CA ILE A 127 -13.03 -31.41 -53.31
C ILE A 127 -14.53 -31.67 -53.55
N GLY A 128 -15.12 -32.55 -52.73
CA GLY A 128 -16.55 -32.86 -52.79
C GLY A 128 -17.41 -31.62 -52.54
N ILE A 129 -18.59 -31.56 -53.16
CA ILE A 129 -19.54 -30.46 -52.99
C ILE A 129 -20.88 -30.98 -52.48
N GLU A 130 -21.49 -30.23 -51.58
CA GLU A 130 -22.84 -30.45 -51.08
C GLU A 130 -23.63 -29.13 -51.08
N ILE A 131 -24.96 -29.22 -50.98
CA ILE A 131 -25.78 -28.04 -50.76
C ILE A 131 -25.46 -27.49 -49.36
N CYS A 132 -25.22 -26.19 -49.25
CA CYS A 132 -24.89 -25.52 -47.99
C CYS A 132 -26.01 -25.70 -46.96
N LYS A 133 -25.68 -26.36 -45.83
CA LYS A 133 -26.59 -26.59 -44.69
C LYS A 133 -26.53 -25.44 -43.68
N GLU A 134 -27.38 -25.47 -42.65
CA GLU A 134 -27.24 -24.58 -41.49
C GLU A 134 -25.96 -24.91 -40.71
N GLY A 135 -25.33 -23.92 -40.09
CA GLY A 135 -24.06 -24.08 -39.35
C GLY A 135 -22.79 -23.94 -40.19
N ARG A 136 -22.89 -23.53 -41.46
CA ARG A 136 -21.76 -23.09 -42.30
C ARG A 136 -21.29 -21.68 -41.89
N PHE A 137 -20.16 -21.24 -42.43
CA PHE A 137 -19.59 -19.90 -42.19
C PHE A 137 -19.40 -19.60 -40.70
N LEU A 138 -18.73 -20.51 -39.98
CA LEU A 138 -18.45 -20.38 -38.55
C LEU A 138 -19.69 -20.19 -37.67
N GLY A 139 -20.84 -20.69 -38.11
CA GLY A 139 -22.10 -20.58 -37.38
C GLY A 139 -22.82 -19.24 -37.56
N GLU A 140 -22.44 -18.42 -38.54
CA GLU A 140 -23.11 -17.16 -38.90
C GLU A 140 -24.47 -17.36 -39.59
N ASN A 141 -25.36 -18.14 -38.95
CA ASN A 141 -26.64 -18.58 -39.48
C ASN A 141 -27.55 -17.41 -39.86
N ARG A 142 -27.52 -16.30 -39.08
CA ARG A 142 -28.38 -15.13 -39.34
C ARG A 142 -27.99 -14.44 -40.64
N THR A 143 -26.70 -14.21 -40.84
CA THR A 143 -26.16 -13.57 -42.05
C THR A 143 -26.34 -14.50 -43.24
N ALA A 144 -25.94 -15.78 -43.12
CA ALA A 144 -26.10 -16.77 -44.18
C ALA A 144 -27.55 -16.91 -44.65
N LYS A 145 -28.52 -16.88 -43.72
CA LYS A 145 -29.95 -16.90 -44.05
C LYS A 145 -30.43 -15.61 -44.72
N LEU A 146 -29.92 -14.44 -44.31
CA LEU A 146 -30.28 -13.15 -44.90
C LEU A 146 -29.89 -13.06 -46.37
N ILE A 147 -28.73 -13.62 -46.74
CA ILE A 147 -28.24 -13.68 -48.12
C ILE A 147 -28.59 -15.01 -48.83
N ASN A 148 -29.50 -15.80 -48.25
CA ASN A 148 -30.07 -17.01 -48.84
C ASN A 148 -29.03 -18.09 -49.22
N ILE A 149 -27.92 -18.18 -48.48
CA ILE A 149 -26.88 -19.20 -48.70
C ILE A 149 -27.42 -20.61 -48.42
N THR A 150 -28.07 -20.76 -47.27
CA THR A 150 -28.57 -22.06 -46.80
C THR A 150 -29.63 -22.60 -47.76
N GLY A 151 -29.36 -23.78 -48.33
CA GLY A 151 -30.27 -24.48 -49.24
C GLY A 151 -30.12 -24.14 -50.73
N ASN A 152 -29.41 -23.07 -51.10
CA ASN A 152 -29.27 -22.67 -52.51
C ASN A 152 -27.83 -22.71 -53.03
N TYR A 153 -26.84 -22.50 -52.16
CA TYR A 153 -25.43 -22.49 -52.57
C TYR A 153 -24.81 -23.88 -52.49
N LEU A 154 -23.75 -24.08 -53.28
CA LEU A 154 -22.86 -25.23 -53.26
C LEU A 154 -21.65 -24.94 -52.37
N CYS A 155 -21.43 -25.79 -51.38
CA CYS A 155 -20.37 -25.70 -50.39
C CYS A 155 -19.43 -26.93 -50.50
N PRO A 156 -18.15 -26.82 -50.12
CA PRO A 156 -17.29 -27.99 -49.93
C PRO A 156 -17.85 -28.96 -48.86
N GLU A 157 -17.75 -30.28 -49.06
CA GLU A 157 -18.17 -31.31 -48.08
C GLU A 157 -17.38 -31.26 -46.76
N GLU A 158 -18.04 -31.57 -45.63
CA GLU A 158 -17.42 -31.49 -44.29
C GLU A 158 -16.40 -32.60 -43.99
N ASN A 159 -16.61 -33.81 -44.50
CA ASN A 159 -15.73 -34.96 -44.35
C ASN A 159 -15.66 -35.66 -45.72
N PHE A 160 -14.52 -35.61 -46.40
CA PHE A 160 -14.42 -36.11 -47.77
C PHE A 160 -14.52 -37.64 -47.83
N ASN A 161 -15.60 -38.15 -48.44
CA ASN A 161 -15.61 -39.43 -49.13
C ASN A 161 -16.79 -39.42 -50.10
N LEU A 162 -16.45 -39.39 -51.39
CA LEU A 162 -17.34 -38.88 -52.44
C LEU A 162 -18.44 -39.87 -52.84
N LYS A 163 -19.64 -39.34 -53.08
CA LYS A 163 -20.39 -39.60 -54.31
C LYS A 163 -21.25 -38.40 -54.68
N LEU A 164 -20.78 -37.62 -55.66
CA LEU A 164 -21.68 -37.01 -56.64
C LEU A 164 -22.33 -38.18 -57.39
N SER A 165 -23.46 -38.67 -56.87
CA SER A 165 -24.32 -39.49 -57.70
C SER A 165 -24.99 -38.54 -58.68
N GLY A 166 -24.40 -38.44 -59.88
CA GLY A 166 -25.19 -38.10 -61.04
C GLY A 166 -26.39 -39.02 -61.02
N GLY A 167 -27.57 -38.46 -60.77
CA GLY A 167 -28.80 -39.14 -61.16
C GLY A 167 -28.64 -39.48 -62.64
N GLU A 168 -28.65 -40.77 -62.94
CA GLU A 168 -28.94 -41.41 -64.22
C GLU A 168 -28.79 -40.54 -65.48
N ASN A 169 -27.73 -40.79 -66.28
CA ASN A 169 -27.66 -40.39 -67.70
C ASN A 169 -28.22 -39.00 -68.07
N LEU A 170 -28.01 -37.99 -67.22
CA LEU A 170 -28.45 -36.64 -67.53
C LEU A 170 -27.63 -36.13 -68.70
N LYS A 171 -28.25 -36.08 -69.87
CA LYS A 171 -27.66 -35.56 -71.10
C LYS A 171 -27.41 -34.05 -70.91
N CYS A 172 -26.15 -33.65 -70.94
CA CYS A 172 -25.78 -32.23 -70.95
C CYS A 172 -26.49 -31.51 -72.09
N LYS A 173 -26.87 -30.26 -71.86
CA LYS A 173 -27.42 -29.39 -72.90
C LYS A 173 -26.35 -29.12 -73.96
N THR A 174 -26.79 -28.80 -75.17
CA THR A 174 -25.86 -28.47 -76.25
C THR A 174 -25.14 -27.17 -75.92
N GLN A 175 -23.94 -27.00 -76.50
CA GLN A 175 -23.15 -25.80 -76.28
C GLN A 175 -23.89 -24.54 -76.71
N GLU A 176 -24.64 -24.58 -77.83
CA GLU A 176 -25.44 -23.45 -78.31
C GLU A 176 -26.54 -23.05 -77.31
N GLU A 177 -27.23 -24.04 -76.73
CA GLU A 177 -28.22 -23.80 -75.67
C GLU A 177 -27.58 -23.18 -74.41
N SER A 178 -26.42 -23.69 -73.98
CA SER A 178 -25.69 -23.14 -72.85
C SER A 178 -25.20 -21.71 -73.12
N GLU A 179 -24.74 -21.42 -74.34
CA GLU A 179 -24.28 -20.09 -74.73
C GLU A 179 -25.40 -19.05 -74.82
N ALA A 180 -26.61 -19.47 -75.21
CA ALA A 180 -27.77 -18.60 -75.30
C ALA A 180 -28.18 -18.03 -73.93
N ILE A 181 -27.98 -18.78 -72.85
CA ILE A 181 -28.36 -18.35 -71.50
C ILE A 181 -27.27 -17.56 -70.78
N LEU A 182 -26.00 -17.64 -71.19
CA LEU A 182 -24.86 -17.01 -70.52
C LEU A 182 -25.04 -15.53 -70.16
N PRO A 183 -25.58 -14.65 -71.04
CA PRO A 183 -25.78 -13.23 -70.71
C PRO A 183 -26.72 -12.97 -69.53
N TYR A 184 -27.54 -13.95 -69.16
CA TYR A 184 -28.48 -13.89 -68.05
C TYR A 184 -27.99 -14.64 -66.82
N MET A 185 -26.76 -15.16 -66.85
CA MET A 185 -26.17 -15.92 -65.76
C MET A 185 -25.27 -15.04 -64.91
N ASN A 186 -25.43 -15.14 -63.59
CA ASN A 186 -24.48 -14.62 -62.62
C ASN A 186 -23.94 -15.74 -61.75
N VAL A 187 -22.66 -15.67 -61.44
CA VAL A 187 -22.00 -16.51 -60.44
C VAL A 187 -21.81 -15.70 -59.18
N PHE A 188 -22.37 -16.16 -58.08
CA PHE A 188 -22.17 -15.64 -56.74
C PHE A 188 -21.13 -16.49 -56.01
N PHE A 189 -20.08 -15.85 -55.50
CA PHE A 189 -19.10 -16.48 -54.64
C PHE A 189 -19.15 -15.83 -53.27
N SER A 190 -19.44 -16.63 -52.25
CA SER A 190 -19.43 -16.21 -50.86
C SER A 190 -18.27 -16.84 -50.13
N TYR A 191 -17.58 -16.09 -49.29
CA TYR A 191 -16.54 -16.62 -48.41
C TYR A 191 -16.55 -15.92 -47.04
N ILE A 192 -16.10 -16.63 -46.00
CA ILE A 192 -15.94 -16.03 -44.68
C ILE A 192 -14.65 -15.23 -44.61
N THR A 193 -14.74 -14.02 -44.07
CA THR A 193 -13.60 -13.23 -43.65
C THR A 193 -13.80 -12.81 -42.21
N GLN A 194 -12.71 -12.73 -41.45
CA GLN A 194 -12.71 -12.28 -40.08
C GLN A 194 -11.99 -10.93 -39.98
N TYR A 195 -12.40 -10.12 -39.01
CA TYR A 195 -11.71 -8.89 -38.66
C TYR A 195 -11.73 -8.68 -37.16
N PHE A 196 -10.72 -7.94 -36.67
CA PHE A 196 -10.65 -7.56 -35.27
C PHE A 196 -11.51 -6.32 -35.00
N ASP A 197 -12.52 -6.45 -34.14
CA ASP A 197 -13.27 -5.31 -33.63
C ASP A 197 -12.56 -4.71 -32.42
N HIS A 198 -11.94 -3.55 -32.66
CA HIS A 198 -11.20 -2.84 -31.63
C HIS A 198 -12.07 -2.35 -30.47
N ASN A 199 -13.37 -2.17 -30.68
CA ASN A 199 -14.32 -1.73 -29.65
C ASN A 199 -14.87 -2.88 -28.82
N ASN A 200 -14.71 -4.13 -29.29
CA ASN A 200 -15.14 -5.30 -28.55
C ASN A 200 -14.04 -5.73 -27.56
N TYR A 201 -14.31 -5.55 -26.27
CA TYR A 201 -13.45 -6.01 -25.17
C TYR A 201 -14.01 -7.27 -24.48
N GLY A 202 -14.88 -8.01 -25.16
CA GLY A 202 -15.37 -9.31 -24.73
C GLY A 202 -14.29 -10.41 -24.86
N PRO A 203 -14.64 -11.67 -24.52
CA PRO A 203 -13.69 -12.79 -24.55
C PRO A 203 -13.24 -13.16 -25.96
N ASN A 204 -14.01 -12.81 -26.99
CA ASN A 204 -13.62 -12.98 -28.39
C ASN A 204 -13.89 -11.66 -29.14
N PRO A 205 -12.84 -10.88 -29.48
CA PRO A 205 -12.98 -9.63 -30.22
C PRO A 205 -12.98 -9.83 -31.75
N ILE A 206 -12.82 -11.08 -32.22
CA ILE A 206 -12.83 -11.39 -33.65
C ILE A 206 -14.27 -11.52 -34.12
N ILE A 207 -14.62 -10.74 -35.14
CA ILE A 207 -15.95 -10.76 -35.76
C ILE A 207 -15.85 -11.41 -37.13
N ASN A 208 -16.77 -12.31 -37.40
CA ASN A 208 -16.93 -12.97 -38.68
C ASN A 208 -17.82 -12.13 -39.60
N ASN A 209 -17.49 -12.09 -40.88
CA ASN A 209 -18.29 -11.45 -41.91
C ASN A 209 -18.31 -12.30 -43.17
N ILE A 210 -19.48 -12.47 -43.77
CA ILE A 210 -19.60 -13.18 -45.05
C ILE A 210 -19.52 -12.15 -46.17
N GLN A 211 -18.50 -12.26 -47.01
CA GLN A 211 -18.40 -11.47 -48.23
C GLN A 211 -19.10 -12.24 -49.35
N ASN A 212 -19.97 -11.58 -50.11
CA ASN A 212 -20.64 -12.16 -51.26
C ASN A 212 -20.38 -11.28 -52.48
N TYR A 213 -19.66 -11.83 -53.44
CA TYR A 213 -19.35 -11.19 -54.72
C TYR A 213 -20.15 -11.87 -55.81
N TYR A 214 -20.44 -11.14 -56.89
CA TYR A 214 -21.09 -11.72 -58.06
C TYR A 214 -20.42 -11.25 -59.34
N TRP A 215 -20.41 -12.13 -60.35
CA TRP A 215 -19.89 -11.84 -61.67
C TRP A 215 -20.88 -12.32 -62.73
N PRO A 216 -21.24 -11.46 -63.69
CA PRO A 216 -21.98 -11.89 -64.85
C PRO A 216 -21.09 -12.77 -65.73
N LEU A 217 -21.69 -13.82 -66.31
CA LEU A 217 -21.02 -14.64 -67.30
C LEU A 217 -21.21 -14.05 -68.70
N ASN A 218 -20.24 -14.34 -69.56
CA ASN A 218 -20.28 -13.91 -70.95
C ASN A 218 -19.68 -15.01 -71.83
N LYS A 219 -20.22 -15.17 -73.04
CA LYS A 219 -19.74 -16.15 -74.03
C LYS A 219 -18.27 -15.95 -74.41
N TYR A 220 -17.80 -14.71 -74.47
CA TYR A 220 -16.48 -14.36 -75.02
C TYR A 220 -15.41 -14.12 -73.96
N ILE A 221 -15.80 -14.12 -72.69
CA ILE A 221 -14.92 -13.73 -71.59
C ILE A 221 -14.84 -14.87 -70.58
N SER A 222 -13.62 -15.25 -70.23
CA SER A 222 -13.33 -16.03 -69.03
C SER A 222 -12.95 -15.07 -67.91
N ASN A 223 -13.64 -15.18 -66.77
CA ASN A 223 -13.37 -14.37 -65.58
C ASN A 223 -12.56 -15.19 -64.57
N ASN A 224 -11.27 -14.90 -64.43
CA ASN A 224 -10.43 -15.47 -63.39
C ASN A 224 -10.21 -14.46 -62.27
N GLN A 225 -10.53 -14.85 -61.04
CA GLN A 225 -10.44 -14.00 -59.85
C GLN A 225 -9.34 -14.54 -58.95
N MET A 226 -8.41 -13.70 -58.55
CA MET A 226 -7.39 -14.08 -57.57
C MET A 226 -7.71 -13.48 -56.20
N MET A 227 -7.87 -14.36 -55.22
CA MET A 227 -8.09 -14.02 -53.82
C MET A 227 -6.85 -14.36 -53.00
N LYS A 228 -6.36 -13.39 -52.23
CA LYS A 228 -5.33 -13.62 -51.23
C LYS A 228 -5.97 -13.85 -49.87
N TYR A 229 -5.50 -14.87 -49.18
CA TYR A 229 -5.96 -15.25 -47.85
C TYR A 229 -4.79 -15.20 -46.87
N THR A 230 -4.98 -14.50 -45.75
CA THR A 230 -3.93 -14.27 -44.77
C THR A 230 -4.38 -14.61 -43.36
N GLN A 231 -3.43 -15.05 -42.54
CA GLN A 231 -3.59 -15.28 -41.11
C GLN A 231 -2.99 -14.10 -40.35
N ASN A 232 -3.85 -13.31 -39.71
CA ASN A 232 -3.49 -12.16 -38.92
C ASN A 232 -3.45 -12.51 -37.43
N ILE A 233 -2.68 -11.72 -36.67
CA ILE A 233 -2.49 -11.94 -35.22
C ILE A 233 -2.86 -10.65 -34.48
N VAL A 234 -3.59 -10.78 -33.37
CA VAL A 234 -3.89 -9.68 -32.46
C VAL A 234 -3.34 -10.01 -31.08
N ASN A 235 -2.59 -9.07 -30.51
CA ASN A 235 -2.15 -9.13 -29.13
C ASN A 235 -2.90 -8.04 -28.37
N THR A 236 -3.77 -8.44 -27.46
CA THR A 236 -4.58 -7.53 -26.65
C THR A 236 -4.01 -7.46 -25.25
N ALA A 237 -3.81 -6.24 -24.74
CA ALA A 237 -3.32 -5.97 -23.39
C ALA A 237 -4.39 -5.17 -22.64
N ASP A 238 -5.52 -5.82 -22.39
CA ASP A 238 -6.78 -5.19 -21.95
C ASP A 238 -6.96 -5.19 -20.42
N SER A 239 -5.93 -5.59 -19.67
CA SER A 239 -5.97 -5.61 -18.21
C SER A 239 -6.03 -4.19 -17.64
N TRP A 240 -7.06 -3.96 -16.82
CA TRP A 240 -7.28 -2.73 -16.06
C TRP A 240 -6.08 -2.32 -15.19
N LEU A 241 -5.25 -3.28 -14.74
CA LEU A 241 -4.14 -3.01 -13.85
C LEU A 241 -2.83 -2.70 -14.58
N THR A 242 -2.48 -3.47 -15.62
CA THR A 242 -1.19 -3.36 -16.31
C THR A 242 -1.24 -3.99 -17.71
N SER A 243 -0.64 -3.30 -18.68
CA SER A 243 -0.56 -3.77 -20.07
C SER A 243 0.49 -4.87 -20.30
N ASN A 244 1.41 -5.07 -19.34
CA ASN A 244 2.61 -5.88 -19.60
C ASN A 244 2.55 -7.31 -19.05
N LEU A 245 1.61 -7.63 -18.15
CA LEU A 245 1.56 -8.95 -17.49
C LEU A 245 0.49 -9.89 -18.05
N PHE A 246 -0.57 -9.33 -18.63
CA PHE A 246 -1.73 -10.10 -19.07
C PHE A 246 -2.06 -9.67 -20.49
N GLY A 247 -1.63 -10.48 -21.45
CA GLY A 247 -1.95 -10.30 -22.85
C GLY A 247 -2.57 -11.56 -23.41
N ASP A 248 -3.68 -11.40 -24.11
CA ASP A 248 -4.32 -12.48 -24.86
C ASP A 248 -3.96 -12.35 -26.34
N GLU A 249 -3.61 -13.48 -26.95
CA GLU A 249 -3.29 -13.56 -28.37
C GLU A 249 -4.45 -14.22 -29.13
N PHE A 250 -4.92 -13.55 -30.18
CA PHE A 250 -5.99 -14.04 -31.05
C PHE A 250 -5.46 -14.14 -32.47
N VAL A 251 -5.87 -15.20 -33.16
CA VAL A 251 -5.60 -15.41 -34.58
C VAL A 251 -6.91 -15.23 -35.34
N TYR A 252 -6.85 -14.54 -36.49
CA TYR A 252 -8.01 -14.39 -37.36
C TYR A 252 -7.59 -14.39 -38.82
N TYR A 253 -8.50 -14.80 -39.69
CA TYR A 253 -8.21 -14.93 -41.11
C TYR A 253 -8.92 -13.89 -41.94
N THR A 254 -8.24 -13.31 -42.92
CA THR A 254 -8.82 -12.29 -43.79
C THR A 254 -8.59 -12.65 -45.25
N GLY A 255 -9.67 -12.63 -46.02
CA GLY A 255 -9.64 -12.84 -47.47
C GLY A 255 -9.87 -11.54 -48.22
N ARG A 256 -8.99 -11.21 -49.18
CA ARG A 256 -9.12 -10.05 -50.05
C ARG A 256 -9.04 -10.47 -51.51
N LEU A 257 -9.91 -9.90 -52.34
CA LEU A 257 -9.79 -10.01 -53.79
C LEU A 257 -8.66 -9.09 -54.26
N GLU A 258 -7.66 -9.61 -54.94
CA GLU A 258 -6.47 -8.85 -55.33
C GLU A 258 -6.57 -8.33 -56.76
N TYR A 259 -6.83 -9.22 -57.72
CA TYR A 259 -6.99 -8.82 -59.11
C TYR A 259 -7.96 -9.72 -59.87
N THR A 260 -8.47 -9.18 -60.97
CA THR A 260 -9.33 -9.85 -61.92
C THR A 260 -8.60 -9.99 -63.25
N GLN A 261 -8.42 -11.22 -63.73
CA GLN A 261 -7.95 -11.53 -65.07
C GLN A 261 -9.15 -11.80 -65.97
N ILE A 262 -9.23 -11.07 -67.07
CA ILE A 262 -10.23 -11.25 -68.12
C ILE A 262 -9.52 -11.83 -69.33
N GLY A 263 -9.79 -13.10 -69.61
CA GLY A 263 -9.28 -13.79 -70.79
C GLY A 263 -10.29 -13.77 -71.92
N THR A 264 -9.83 -13.63 -73.17
CA THR A 264 -10.67 -13.93 -74.33
C THR A 264 -10.85 -15.43 -74.41
N ARG A 265 -12.11 -15.88 -74.38
CA ARG A 265 -12.41 -17.31 -74.45
C ARG A 265 -12.44 -17.74 -75.91
N ASP A 266 -11.41 -18.46 -76.33
CA ASP A 266 -11.55 -19.41 -77.44
C ASP A 266 -11.95 -20.77 -76.84
N LEU A 267 -12.99 -21.38 -77.39
CA LEU A 267 -13.64 -22.57 -76.82
C LEU A 267 -12.72 -23.79 -76.81
N ASP A 268 -11.78 -23.84 -77.75
CA ASP A 268 -10.80 -24.92 -77.87
C ASP A 268 -9.70 -24.86 -76.79
N ALA A 269 -9.56 -23.72 -76.10
CA ALA A 269 -8.53 -23.51 -75.08
C ALA A 269 -8.83 -24.22 -73.75
N GLY A 270 -10.04 -24.76 -73.56
CA GLY A 270 -10.42 -25.50 -72.35
C GLY A 270 -10.51 -24.64 -71.08
N TRP A 271 -10.55 -23.31 -71.21
CA TRP A 271 -10.61 -22.39 -70.07
C TRP A 271 -11.98 -22.44 -69.38
N SER A 272 -11.97 -22.31 -68.05
CA SER A 272 -13.20 -22.16 -67.27
C SER A 272 -13.92 -20.86 -67.66
N LEU A 273 -15.26 -20.84 -67.59
CA LEU A 273 -16.04 -19.60 -67.74
C LEU A 273 -15.76 -18.63 -66.59
N PHE A 274 -15.55 -19.20 -65.41
CA PHE A 274 -15.28 -18.49 -64.18
C PHE A 274 -14.37 -19.34 -63.29
N SER A 275 -13.38 -18.72 -62.66
CA SER A 275 -12.56 -19.35 -61.63
C SER A 275 -12.24 -18.35 -60.52
N VAL A 276 -12.12 -18.88 -59.30
CA VAL A 276 -11.54 -18.17 -58.16
C VAL A 276 -10.34 -18.98 -57.71
N GLU A 277 -9.17 -18.37 -57.81
CA GLU A 277 -7.92 -18.90 -57.28
C GLU A 277 -7.68 -18.30 -55.90
N ILE A 278 -7.41 -19.16 -54.91
CA ILE A 278 -7.23 -18.75 -53.53
C ILE A 278 -5.79 -19.06 -53.12
N ASP A 279 -5.05 -18.00 -52.89
CA ASP A 279 -3.64 -18.04 -52.62
C ASP A 279 -3.32 -17.55 -51.21
N MET A 280 -2.19 -18.01 -50.68
CA MET A 280 -1.62 -17.41 -49.49
C MET A 280 -1.15 -15.98 -49.77
N ASP A 281 -1.47 -15.07 -48.87
CA ASP A 281 -0.94 -13.71 -48.88
C ASP A 281 0.48 -13.68 -48.30
N GLU A 282 1.37 -12.92 -48.93
CA GLU A 282 2.69 -12.60 -48.37
C GLU A 282 2.54 -11.70 -47.14
N GLY A 283 1.55 -10.81 -47.15
CA GLY A 283 1.33 -9.83 -46.09
C GLY A 283 0.48 -10.39 -44.95
N TYR A 284 0.92 -10.19 -43.71
CA TYR A 284 0.06 -10.37 -42.53
C TYR A 284 0.14 -9.16 -41.59
N ILE A 285 -0.96 -8.91 -40.88
CA ILE A 285 -1.10 -7.79 -39.96
C ILE A 285 -1.01 -8.33 -38.54
N LYS A 286 -0.07 -7.77 -37.76
CA LYS A 286 -0.04 -7.92 -36.31
C LYS A 286 -0.62 -6.66 -35.67
N THR A 287 -1.73 -6.82 -34.97
CA THR A 287 -2.42 -5.72 -34.29
C THR A 287 -2.14 -5.78 -32.79
N GLY A 288 -1.57 -4.72 -32.22
CA GLY A 288 -1.43 -4.55 -30.78
C GLY A 288 -2.51 -3.61 -30.25
N ARG A 289 -3.38 -4.08 -29.34
CA ARG A 289 -4.30 -3.21 -28.59
C ARG A 289 -3.79 -3.06 -27.16
N THR A 290 -3.58 -1.82 -26.73
CA THR A 290 -3.28 -1.49 -25.33
C THR A 290 -4.33 -0.54 -24.79
N VAL A 291 -4.91 -0.87 -23.63
CA VAL A 291 -5.85 0.03 -22.94
C VAL A 291 -5.10 0.84 -21.89
N MET A 292 -5.59 2.06 -21.62
CA MET A 292 -5.10 2.83 -20.50
C MET A 292 -5.35 2.06 -19.19
N THR A 293 -4.30 1.87 -18.40
CA THR A 293 -4.38 1.12 -17.15
C THR A 293 -4.44 2.06 -15.93
N ILE A 294 -4.76 1.50 -14.76
CA ILE A 294 -4.68 2.21 -13.49
C ILE A 294 -3.25 2.73 -13.23
N LEU A 295 -2.23 1.96 -13.62
CA LEU A 295 -0.83 2.38 -13.48
C LEU A 295 -0.52 3.59 -14.37
N ASP A 296 -1.09 3.63 -15.58
CA ASP A 296 -0.96 4.79 -16.47
C ASP A 296 -1.69 6.01 -15.91
N ALA A 297 -2.90 5.82 -15.35
CA ALA A 297 -3.62 6.88 -14.66
C ALA A 297 -2.81 7.46 -13.49
N PHE A 298 -2.16 6.60 -12.70
CA PHE A 298 -1.24 7.03 -11.65
C PHE A 298 -0.02 7.76 -12.19
N SER A 299 0.53 7.30 -13.31
CA SER A 299 1.64 7.95 -14.00
C SER A 299 1.28 9.37 -14.41
N ILE A 300 0.11 9.56 -15.04
CA ILE A 300 -0.39 10.84 -15.56
C ILE A 300 -0.67 11.86 -14.45
N VAL A 301 -1.22 11.45 -13.30
CA VAL A 301 -1.58 12.40 -12.21
C VAL A 301 -0.35 12.92 -11.43
N GLY A 302 0.84 12.36 -11.65
CA GLY A 302 2.07 12.80 -11.00
C GLY A 302 3.01 11.67 -10.60
N GLY A 303 2.86 10.51 -11.23
CA GLY A 303 3.61 9.30 -10.92
C GLY A 303 3.20 8.64 -9.61
N LEU A 304 3.65 7.39 -9.44
CA LEU A 304 3.62 6.70 -8.15
C LEU A 304 4.29 7.51 -7.05
N MET A 305 5.29 8.35 -7.37
CA MET A 305 5.96 9.21 -6.40
C MET A 305 5.03 10.25 -5.77
N GLY A 306 4.13 10.90 -6.52
CA GLY A 306 3.25 11.93 -5.97
C GLY A 306 2.28 11.38 -4.92
N ILE A 307 1.71 10.21 -5.20
CA ILE A 307 0.74 9.54 -4.33
C ILE A 307 1.45 8.84 -3.17
N ALA A 308 2.57 8.17 -3.42
CA ALA A 308 3.41 7.63 -2.37
C ALA A 308 3.83 8.76 -1.41
N PHE A 309 4.25 9.92 -1.92
CA PHE A 309 4.62 11.05 -1.09
C PHE A 309 3.44 11.58 -0.27
N ALA A 310 2.23 11.68 -0.84
CA ALA A 310 1.04 12.08 -0.09
C ALA A 310 0.67 11.08 1.01
N PHE A 311 0.72 9.77 0.69
CA PHE A 311 0.46 8.68 1.63
C PHE A 311 1.49 8.64 2.76
N PHE A 312 2.79 8.69 2.41
CA PHE A 312 3.88 8.77 3.38
C PHE A 312 3.79 10.05 4.20
N GLN A 313 3.43 11.19 3.61
CA GLN A 313 3.29 12.43 4.36
C GLN A 313 2.16 12.32 5.39
N TYR A 314 0.99 11.79 5.02
CA TYR A 314 -0.12 11.55 5.96
C TYR A 314 0.30 10.61 7.11
N PHE A 315 0.99 9.52 6.79
CA PHE A 315 1.48 8.57 7.78
C PHE A 315 2.56 9.18 8.69
N MET A 316 3.49 9.94 8.11
CA MET A 316 4.57 10.62 8.83
C MET A 316 4.04 11.72 9.74
N GLU A 317 3.00 12.47 9.34
CA GLU A 317 2.35 13.46 10.21
C GLU A 317 1.78 12.78 11.46
N THR A 318 1.09 11.66 11.31
CA THR A 318 0.55 10.87 12.42
C THR A 318 1.65 10.32 13.33
N ILE A 319 2.74 9.79 12.75
CA ILE A 319 3.88 9.27 13.52
C ILE A 319 4.58 10.39 14.28
N GLN A 320 4.82 11.54 13.63
CA GLN A 320 5.52 12.67 14.22
C GLN A 320 4.77 13.25 15.41
N GLU A 321 3.44 13.39 15.33
CA GLU A 321 2.61 13.83 16.46
C GLU A 321 2.78 12.89 17.67
N LYS A 322 2.73 11.57 17.45
CA LYS A 322 2.86 10.59 18.53
C LYS A 322 4.27 10.51 19.10
N LEU A 323 5.31 10.59 18.26
CA LEU A 323 6.70 10.65 18.69
C LEU A 323 6.97 11.92 19.51
N PHE A 324 6.45 13.06 19.07
CA PHE A 324 6.56 14.32 19.79
C PHE A 324 5.89 14.24 21.17
N MET A 325 4.65 13.75 21.25
CA MET A 325 3.95 13.58 22.52
C MET A 325 4.63 12.55 23.44
N SER A 326 5.10 11.43 22.90
CA SER A 326 5.90 10.45 23.66
C SER A 326 7.18 11.07 24.21
N SER A 327 7.88 11.88 23.41
CA SER A 327 9.09 12.59 23.86
C SER A 327 8.79 13.56 25.00
N ILE A 328 7.72 14.35 24.90
CA ILE A 328 7.30 15.28 25.97
C ILE A 328 6.94 14.51 27.24
N ILE A 329 6.09 13.50 27.14
CA ILE A 329 5.61 12.72 28.29
C ILE A 329 6.80 12.05 29.01
N SER A 330 7.75 11.48 28.25
CA SER A 330 8.93 10.85 28.83
C SER A 330 9.86 11.82 29.58
N LYS A 331 9.77 13.12 29.25
CA LYS A 331 10.56 14.19 29.86
C LYS A 331 9.84 14.91 30.99
N ILE A 332 8.53 14.76 31.16
CA ILE A 332 7.79 15.49 32.21
C ILE A 332 7.44 14.55 33.37
N PHE A 333 7.09 13.30 33.07
CA PHE A 333 6.49 12.42 34.06
C PHE A 333 7.47 11.36 34.63
N TYR A 334 7.36 11.12 35.93
CA TYR A 334 8.10 10.08 36.67
C TYR A 334 7.16 8.99 37.17
N GLN A 335 7.66 7.75 37.23
CA GLN A 335 6.92 6.58 37.68
C GLN A 335 7.63 5.94 38.88
N THR A 336 6.86 5.60 39.91
CA THR A 336 7.33 4.75 41.02
C THR A 336 7.45 3.30 40.56
N ASN A 337 8.56 2.65 40.87
CA ASN A 337 8.78 1.24 40.58
C ASN A 337 7.65 0.40 41.19
N PRO A 338 6.97 -0.44 40.41
CA PRO A 338 5.82 -1.20 40.91
C PRO A 338 6.20 -2.32 41.87
N ASP A 339 7.41 -2.85 41.74
CA ASP A 339 7.86 -4.05 42.45
C ASP A 339 8.32 -3.71 43.89
N ASP A 340 8.73 -2.45 44.14
CA ASP A 340 9.26 -2.01 45.44
C ASP A 340 8.17 -1.78 46.50
N LYS A 341 6.87 -1.82 46.13
CA LYS A 341 5.75 -1.61 47.07
C LYS A 341 5.28 -2.89 47.79
N GLU A 342 5.63 -4.08 47.30
CA GLU A 342 5.19 -5.34 47.94
C GLU A 342 6.05 -5.77 49.13
N GLU A 343 7.33 -5.37 49.20
CA GLU A 343 8.19 -5.72 50.34
C GLU A 343 7.95 -4.86 51.59
N GLY A 344 7.64 -3.57 51.42
CA GLY A 344 7.45 -2.65 52.55
C GLY A 344 6.20 -2.92 53.40
N VAL A 345 5.19 -3.62 52.85
CA VAL A 345 3.94 -3.94 53.58
C VAL A 345 4.05 -5.28 54.32
N ARG A 346 4.91 -6.20 53.89
CA ARG A 346 5.06 -7.52 54.54
C ARG A 346 5.87 -7.46 55.84
N GLN A 347 6.77 -6.49 56.00
CA GLN A 347 7.55 -6.33 57.24
C GLN A 347 6.77 -5.64 58.39
N LEU A 348 5.65 -4.97 58.12
CA LEU A 348 4.86 -4.30 59.17
C LEU A 348 3.86 -5.24 59.87
N ASN A 349 3.49 -6.36 59.24
CA ASN A 349 2.52 -7.30 59.80
C ASN A 349 3.15 -8.39 60.68
N SER A 350 4.47 -8.43 60.85
CA SER A 350 5.15 -9.43 61.70
C SER A 350 5.46 -8.94 63.12
N LEU A 351 5.10 -7.70 63.50
CA LEU A 351 5.41 -7.14 64.83
C LEU A 351 4.23 -7.06 65.81
N GLY A 352 3.11 -7.74 65.52
CA GLY A 352 1.92 -7.68 66.36
C GLY A 352 1.13 -8.97 66.38
N SER A 353 1.60 -9.98 67.11
CA SER A 353 0.74 -11.00 67.75
C SER A 353 1.59 -11.93 68.62
N ASN A 354 1.55 -11.69 69.94
CA ASN A 354 1.99 -12.65 70.95
C ASN A 354 0.83 -12.88 71.93
N THR A 355 0.16 -14.03 71.84
CA THR A 355 -0.39 -14.80 72.99
C THR A 355 -0.61 -16.27 72.59
N ASN A 356 0.21 -17.15 73.19
CA ASN A 356 -0.06 -18.49 73.74
C ASN A 356 -0.50 -19.69 72.83
N SER A 357 0.51 -20.51 72.46
CA SER A 357 0.71 -21.99 72.63
C SER A 357 -0.31 -23.07 72.16
N PRO A 358 0.09 -24.37 72.01
CA PRO A 358 1.39 -24.98 71.68
C PRO A 358 1.35 -26.16 70.66
N ILE A 359 2.54 -26.70 70.31
CA ILE A 359 2.92 -28.14 70.13
C ILE A 359 3.73 -28.41 68.83
N GLY A 360 4.96 -28.93 69.02
CA GLY A 360 5.70 -29.76 68.05
C GLY A 360 7.06 -29.22 67.57
N THR A 361 8.15 -29.44 68.32
CA THR A 361 9.32 -30.33 67.98
C THR A 361 10.05 -30.01 66.65
N VAL A 362 11.37 -29.76 66.53
CA VAL A 362 12.56 -30.33 67.21
C VAL A 362 13.88 -29.68 66.70
N ARG A 363 14.92 -29.66 67.56
CA ARG A 363 16.42 -29.56 67.38
C ARG A 363 17.03 -28.36 66.63
N ILE A 364 17.69 -27.39 67.31
CA ILE A 364 19.03 -27.38 67.97
C ILE A 364 20.21 -27.72 67.04
N LYS A 365 21.10 -26.73 66.81
CA LYS A 365 22.57 -26.89 66.99
C LYS A 365 23.32 -25.55 67.15
N PHE A 366 23.77 -25.35 68.39
CA PHE A 366 25.07 -24.88 68.88
C PHE A 366 25.72 -23.54 68.44
N MET A 367 25.90 -22.72 69.49
CA MET A 367 26.86 -21.64 69.80
C MET A 367 28.36 -22.05 69.69
N PRO A 368 29.40 -21.16 69.79
CA PRO A 368 29.59 -20.11 70.83
C PRO A 368 30.09 -18.72 70.35
N LYS A 369 29.63 -17.61 70.98
CA LYS A 369 30.34 -16.67 71.90
C LYS A 369 31.70 -16.17 71.39
N VAL A 370 31.97 -14.86 71.36
CA VAL A 370 32.50 -14.09 72.52
C VAL A 370 32.35 -12.56 72.27
N SER A 371 31.84 -11.86 73.30
CA SER A 371 32.18 -10.54 73.90
C SER A 371 32.77 -9.42 73.02
N GLN A 372 32.54 -8.11 73.20
CA GLN A 372 31.88 -7.26 74.19
C GLN A 372 32.04 -5.83 73.61
N GLN A 373 31.00 -4.98 73.63
CA GLN A 373 31.10 -3.60 74.12
C GLN A 373 29.74 -2.90 74.04
N GLN A 374 29.21 -2.61 75.22
CA GLN A 374 28.16 -1.63 75.45
C GLN A 374 28.66 -0.26 74.99
N SER A 375 27.91 0.37 74.09
CA SER A 375 27.91 1.82 73.95
C SER A 375 26.47 2.30 73.80
N LEU A 376 26.22 3.45 74.44
CA LEU A 376 24.94 4.08 74.66
C LEU A 376 24.06 4.10 73.41
N ILE A 377 22.80 3.70 73.55
CA ILE A 377 21.74 3.95 72.58
C ILE A 377 21.49 5.47 72.59
N PRO A 378 21.82 6.22 71.52
CA PRO A 378 21.36 7.58 71.39
C PRO A 378 19.85 7.49 71.10
N GLN A 379 19.03 8.23 71.86
CA GLN A 379 17.64 8.45 71.49
C GLN A 379 17.61 9.00 70.06
N ALA A 380 17.25 8.14 69.11
CA ALA A 380 17.18 8.48 67.71
C ALA A 380 16.13 9.58 67.55
N ASN A 381 16.62 10.77 67.22
CA ASN A 381 15.82 11.95 67.04
C ASN A 381 14.78 11.65 65.94
N PRO A 382 13.46 11.75 66.18
CA PRO A 382 12.41 11.33 65.23
C PRO A 382 12.53 11.98 63.83
N ASN A 383 13.28 13.07 63.72
CA ASN A 383 13.60 13.74 62.47
C ASN A 383 14.55 12.95 61.53
N SER A 384 15.39 12.03 62.04
CA SER A 384 16.29 11.25 61.18
C SER A 384 15.54 10.20 60.35
N ILE A 385 14.52 9.57 60.95
CA ILE A 385 13.69 8.52 60.31
C ILE A 385 12.90 9.09 59.12
N ILE A 386 12.36 10.30 59.26
CA ILE A 386 11.61 10.96 58.18
C ILE A 386 12.55 11.31 57.01
N SER A 387 13.77 11.77 57.30
CA SER A 387 14.74 12.13 56.27
C SER A 387 15.17 10.93 55.42
N GLU A 388 15.35 9.76 56.03
CA GLU A 388 15.72 8.53 55.31
C GLU A 388 14.56 8.02 54.44
N LYS A 389 13.31 8.09 54.91
CA LYS A 389 12.15 7.68 54.13
C LYS A 389 11.91 8.56 52.91
N VAL A 390 12.06 9.88 53.04
CA VAL A 390 11.95 10.81 51.90
C VAL A 390 13.08 10.54 50.90
N LEU A 391 14.31 10.36 51.38
CA LEU A 391 15.47 10.07 50.54
C LEU A 391 15.31 8.74 49.78
N HIS A 392 14.76 7.71 50.43
CA HIS A 392 14.40 6.45 49.80
C HIS A 392 13.31 6.63 48.71
N PHE A 393 12.27 7.42 48.99
CA PHE A 393 11.24 7.73 47.99
C PHE A 393 11.81 8.45 46.75
N VAL A 394 12.68 9.44 46.93
CA VAL A 394 13.31 10.16 45.80
C VAL A 394 14.20 9.23 44.97
N LYS A 395 14.98 8.36 45.63
CA LYS A 395 15.89 7.43 44.94
C LYS A 395 15.13 6.38 44.11
N THR A 396 13.92 5.98 44.54
CA THR A 396 13.08 4.98 43.85
C THR A 396 12.31 5.52 42.63
N LEU A 397 12.32 6.83 42.38
CA LEU A 397 11.69 7.42 41.18
C LEU A 397 12.52 7.13 39.91
N LYS A 398 11.84 6.60 38.88
CA LYS A 398 12.38 6.38 37.54
C LYS A 398 11.62 7.23 36.52
N THR A 399 12.28 7.67 35.46
CA THR A 399 11.63 8.40 34.37
C THR A 399 10.63 7.48 33.67
N PHE A 400 9.46 8.00 33.33
CA PHE A 400 8.47 7.24 32.58
C PHE A 400 9.00 7.00 31.16
N LYS A 401 9.39 5.77 30.86
CA LYS A 401 9.82 5.35 29.52
C LYS A 401 8.64 4.64 28.85
N TYR A 402 8.03 5.32 27.87
CA TYR A 402 7.01 4.74 27.02
C TYR A 402 7.27 5.19 25.58
N GLY A 403 7.90 4.30 24.80
CA GLY A 403 8.32 4.59 23.44
C GLY A 403 7.20 4.39 22.42
N TYR A 404 7.45 4.83 21.19
CA TYR A 404 6.53 4.57 20.08
C TYR A 404 6.38 3.07 19.79
N SER A 405 7.43 2.28 19.99
CA SER A 405 7.40 0.82 19.88
C SER A 405 6.37 0.19 20.81
N ASP A 406 6.23 0.70 22.04
CA ASP A 406 5.29 0.16 23.03
C ASP A 406 3.84 0.51 22.67
N LEU A 407 3.61 1.73 22.14
CA LEU A 407 2.31 2.18 21.63
C LEU A 407 1.90 1.36 20.40
N PHE A 408 2.83 1.13 19.48
CA PHE A 408 2.61 0.34 18.28
C PHE A 408 2.33 -1.13 18.63
N CYS A 409 3.14 -1.72 19.51
CA CYS A 409 2.94 -3.08 20.01
C CYS A 409 1.59 -3.24 20.72
N TYR A 410 1.16 -2.25 21.52
CA TYR A 410 -0.17 -2.24 22.14
C TYR A 410 -1.30 -2.23 21.10
N LYS A 411 -1.25 -1.32 20.11
CA LYS A 411 -2.28 -1.23 19.06
C LYS A 411 -2.32 -2.46 18.17
N PHE A 412 -1.16 -2.96 17.77
CA PHE A 412 -1.03 -4.14 16.93
C PHE A 412 -1.58 -5.38 17.64
N ARG A 413 -1.20 -5.61 18.90
CA ARG A 413 -1.76 -6.70 19.71
C ARG A 413 -3.26 -6.55 19.92
N LYS A 414 -3.77 -5.33 20.15
CA LYS A 414 -5.21 -5.08 20.26
C LYS A 414 -5.96 -5.40 18.97
N LEU A 415 -5.40 -5.06 17.81
CA LEU A 415 -5.98 -5.37 16.50
C LEU A 415 -5.92 -6.87 16.21
N TYR A 416 -4.77 -7.50 16.45
CA TYR A 416 -4.55 -8.94 16.27
C TYR A 416 -5.48 -9.77 17.14
N CYS A 417 -5.64 -9.42 18.43
CA CYS A 417 -6.61 -10.06 19.32
C CYS A 417 -8.07 -9.87 18.89
N LYS A 418 -8.39 -8.78 18.16
CA LYS A 418 -9.74 -8.53 17.63
C LYS A 418 -10.02 -9.34 16.36
N ILE A 419 -9.03 -9.50 15.49
CA ILE A 419 -9.16 -10.21 14.20
C ILE A 419 -9.11 -11.73 14.38
N LEU A 420 -8.20 -12.23 15.21
CA LEU A 420 -7.98 -13.68 15.33
C LEU A 420 -8.81 -14.37 16.41
N CYS A 421 -9.77 -13.68 17.04
CA CYS A 421 -10.62 -14.20 18.13
C CYS A 421 -9.87 -14.96 19.25
N ALA A 422 -8.54 -14.82 19.30
CA ALA A 422 -7.70 -15.55 20.21
C ALA A 422 -7.80 -14.88 21.58
N LYS A 423 -8.13 -15.67 22.61
CA LYS A 423 -8.16 -15.29 24.03
C LYS A 423 -6.78 -14.88 24.59
N GLY A 424 -5.87 -14.38 23.75
CA GLY A 424 -4.61 -13.80 24.16
C GLY A 424 -4.87 -12.57 25.03
N LYS A 425 -4.74 -12.73 26.35
CA LYS A 425 -4.86 -11.61 27.29
C LYS A 425 -3.71 -10.65 27.02
N ILE A 426 -4.03 -9.38 26.73
CA ILE A 426 -3.02 -8.33 26.65
C ILE A 426 -2.31 -8.29 28.02
N PRO A 427 -0.96 -8.34 28.07
CA PRO A 427 -0.26 -8.34 29.34
C PRO A 427 -0.63 -7.08 30.14
N ASN A 428 -1.08 -7.26 31.38
CA ASN A 428 -1.55 -6.18 32.25
C ASN A 428 -0.56 -5.02 32.35
N LYS A 429 0.75 -5.31 32.30
CA LYS A 429 1.82 -4.30 32.30
C LYS A 429 1.68 -3.30 31.13
N LEU A 430 1.46 -3.79 29.91
CA LEU A 430 1.31 -2.96 28.71
C LEU A 430 0.02 -2.13 28.76
N HIS A 431 -1.06 -2.72 29.29
CA HIS A 431 -2.33 -2.03 29.44
C HIS A 431 -2.25 -0.88 30.44
N ILE A 432 -1.62 -1.11 31.61
CA ILE A 432 -1.40 -0.09 32.64
C ILE A 432 -0.51 1.03 32.10
N GLN A 433 0.58 0.70 31.39
CA GLN A 433 1.46 1.70 30.79
C GLN A 433 0.75 2.57 29.76
N ASN A 434 -0.05 1.97 28.85
CA ASN A 434 -0.82 2.74 27.89
C ASN A 434 -1.88 3.63 28.57
N LYS A 435 -2.51 3.15 29.66
CA LYS A 435 -3.47 3.96 30.44
C LYS A 435 -2.79 5.17 31.11
N LEU A 436 -1.59 4.98 31.66
CA LEU A 436 -0.78 6.07 32.21
C LEU A 436 -0.34 7.06 31.11
N TYR A 437 0.03 6.56 29.93
CA TYR A 437 0.35 7.40 28.76
C TYR A 437 -0.85 8.25 28.32
N GLN A 438 -2.05 7.67 28.20
CA GLN A 438 -3.27 8.42 27.84
C GLN A 438 -3.63 9.46 28.91
N LYS A 439 -3.44 9.15 30.19
CA LYS A 439 -3.64 10.11 31.28
C LYS A 439 -2.66 11.29 31.15
N ALA A 440 -1.36 11.00 30.99
CA ALA A 440 -0.33 12.02 30.79
C ALA A 440 -0.61 12.88 29.55
N ARG A 441 -1.06 12.27 28.46
CA ARG A 441 -1.49 12.97 27.24
C ARG A 441 -2.64 13.93 27.50
N ASN A 442 -3.71 13.46 28.13
CA ASN A 442 -4.89 14.30 28.43
C ASN A 442 -4.54 15.43 29.41
N THR A 443 -3.66 15.18 30.38
CA THR A 443 -3.17 16.23 31.28
C THR A 443 -2.39 17.29 30.50
N ILE A 444 -1.48 16.89 29.59
CA ILE A 444 -0.78 17.84 28.71
C ILE A 444 -1.78 18.62 27.84
N GLU A 445 -2.72 17.95 27.18
CA GLU A 445 -3.69 18.59 26.27
C GLU A 445 -4.61 19.57 27.01
N ASN A 446 -5.00 19.28 28.25
CA ASN A 446 -5.83 20.16 29.08
C ASN A 446 -5.07 21.39 29.61
N GLU A 447 -3.75 21.28 29.80
CA GLU A 447 -2.89 22.38 30.30
C GLU A 447 -2.29 23.25 29.18
N PHE A 448 -2.37 22.80 27.92
CA PHE A 448 -1.70 23.44 26.77
C PHE A 448 -2.50 24.63 26.19
N ASP A 449 -2.49 25.77 26.88
CA ASP A 449 -2.64 27.11 26.26
C ASP A 449 -1.22 27.65 25.94
N ILE A 450 -0.65 27.15 24.83
CA ILE A 450 0.80 27.14 24.50
C ILE A 450 1.45 28.54 24.52
N VAL A 451 0.71 29.59 24.23
CA VAL A 451 1.23 30.98 24.21
C VAL A 451 1.39 31.53 25.64
N ARG A 452 0.58 31.06 26.58
CA ARG A 452 0.68 31.39 28.01
C ARG A 452 1.83 30.66 28.66
N VAL A 453 2.00 29.36 28.41
CA VAL A 453 3.06 28.56 29.05
C VAL A 453 4.46 29.06 28.67
N ILE A 454 4.74 29.36 27.41
CA ILE A 454 6.07 29.83 27.00
C ILE A 454 6.44 31.19 27.62
N LYS A 455 5.46 32.10 27.81
CA LYS A 455 5.65 33.39 28.50
C LYS A 455 5.73 33.25 30.01
N THR A 456 5.03 32.26 30.58
CA THR A 456 4.98 32.02 32.03
C THR A 456 6.22 31.26 32.50
N VAL A 457 6.76 30.31 31.72
CA VAL A 457 8.00 29.58 32.02
C VAL A 457 9.21 30.50 32.18
N ARG A 458 9.33 31.56 31.35
CA ARG A 458 10.40 32.55 31.48
C ARG A 458 10.24 33.47 32.70
N LYS A 459 8.99 33.75 33.13
CA LYS A 459 8.70 34.56 34.32
C LYS A 459 8.81 33.74 35.62
N VAL A 460 8.41 32.47 35.57
CA VAL A 460 8.45 31.54 36.70
C VAL A 460 9.89 31.19 37.06
N ASP A 461 10.80 30.91 36.10
CA ASP A 461 12.20 30.63 36.42
C ASP A 461 12.88 31.81 37.17
N LEU A 462 12.49 33.03 36.83
CA LEU A 462 13.00 34.25 37.48
C LEU A 462 12.40 34.44 38.87
N ILE A 463 11.08 34.27 39.02
CA ILE A 463 10.37 34.30 40.31
C ILE A 463 10.88 33.19 41.25
N PHE A 464 11.15 32.00 40.72
CA PHE A 464 11.59 30.83 41.48
C PHE A 464 12.98 31.01 42.08
N LYS A 465 13.90 31.60 41.31
CA LYS A 465 15.24 31.98 41.78
C LYS A 465 15.24 33.13 42.78
N THR A 466 14.23 34.01 42.74
CA THR A 466 14.13 35.16 43.66
C THR A 466 13.34 34.87 44.93
N MET A 467 12.34 33.98 44.90
CA MET A 467 11.43 33.75 46.04
C MET A 467 11.77 32.52 46.89
N PHE A 468 12.45 31.52 46.32
CA PHE A 468 12.80 30.31 47.05
C PHE A 468 14.31 30.28 47.32
N SER A 469 14.66 29.86 48.54
CA SER A 469 16.04 29.57 48.87
C SER A 469 16.56 28.39 48.02
N LYS A 470 17.88 28.30 47.83
CA LYS A 470 18.52 27.26 47.01
C LYS A 470 18.16 25.83 47.43
N TYR A 471 17.78 25.60 48.68
CA TYR A 471 17.33 24.29 49.19
C TYR A 471 15.80 24.12 49.08
N GLN A 472 15.00 25.18 49.01
CA GLN A 472 13.55 25.09 48.77
C GLN A 472 13.25 24.76 47.32
N SER A 473 13.92 25.46 46.38
CA SER A 473 13.82 25.19 44.94
C SER A 473 14.17 23.74 44.63
N PHE A 474 15.09 23.17 45.40
CA PHE A 474 15.55 21.78 45.30
C PHE A 474 14.46 20.72 45.56
N PHE A 475 13.51 20.96 46.47
CA PHE A 475 12.51 19.94 46.86
C PHE A 475 11.19 20.01 46.06
N ILE A 476 10.94 21.12 45.37
CA ILE A 476 9.68 21.37 44.67
C ILE A 476 9.41 20.37 43.52
N PRO A 477 10.38 20.00 42.66
CA PRO A 477 10.17 19.00 41.60
C PRO A 477 9.78 17.61 42.12
N ILE A 478 10.12 17.29 43.38
CA ILE A 478 9.91 15.98 44.00
C ILE A 478 8.63 15.94 44.86
N LEU A 479 7.88 17.03 44.91
CA LEU A 479 6.61 17.07 45.62
C LEU A 479 5.66 16.02 45.05
N ARG A 480 4.87 15.40 45.94
CA ARG A 480 3.97 14.29 45.61
C ARG A 480 3.08 14.54 44.38
N ASN A 481 2.67 15.79 44.15
CA ASN A 481 1.82 16.16 43.01
C ASN A 481 2.51 15.94 41.64
N ASN A 482 3.85 15.89 41.61
CA ASN A 482 4.67 15.70 40.41
C ASN A 482 4.98 14.22 40.10
N VAL A 483 4.56 13.28 40.96
CA VAL A 483 4.93 11.86 40.87
C VAL A 483 3.71 11.02 40.49
N LEU A 484 3.76 10.29 39.38
CA LEU A 484 2.66 9.41 38.96
C LEU A 484 2.70 8.08 39.75
N SER A 485 1.73 7.87 40.65
CA SER A 485 1.50 6.56 41.27
C SER A 485 0.36 5.77 40.61
N LYS A 486 0.44 4.43 40.69
CA LYS A 486 -0.60 3.51 40.20
C LYS A 486 -1.97 3.70 40.91
N ASN A 487 -1.96 4.22 42.14
CA ASN A 487 -3.15 4.32 42.99
C ASN A 487 -3.83 5.69 42.92
N ASP A 488 -3.21 6.70 42.30
CA ASP A 488 -3.73 8.07 42.23
C ASP A 488 -4.70 8.23 41.03
N ILE A 489 -5.75 7.41 41.02
CA ILE A 489 -6.80 7.40 39.99
C ILE A 489 -7.72 8.64 40.11
N LYS A 490 -7.60 9.46 41.15
CA LYS A 490 -8.37 10.71 41.30
C LYS A 490 -7.48 11.89 41.73
N LEU A 491 -7.48 12.90 40.86
CA LEU A 491 -7.11 14.31 41.03
C LEU A 491 -5.64 14.73 41.27
N ARG A 492 -5.27 15.71 40.42
CA ARG A 492 -4.41 16.90 40.57
C ARG A 492 -2.95 16.88 40.15
N ASP A 493 -2.58 18.09 39.71
CA ASP A 493 -1.51 18.51 38.82
C ASP A 493 -0.24 18.84 39.59
N ALA A 494 0.91 18.59 38.98
CA ALA A 494 2.05 19.46 39.13
C ALA A 494 3.00 19.35 37.93
N ASP A 495 3.86 20.37 37.86
CA ASP A 495 4.68 20.79 36.75
C ASP A 495 6.17 20.96 37.18
N PHE A 496 7.07 20.70 36.23
CA PHE A 496 8.49 21.10 36.07
C PHE A 496 9.71 20.45 36.79
N ASN A 497 10.78 20.42 35.98
CA ASN A 497 12.25 20.37 36.20
C ASN A 497 12.99 19.03 36.43
N VAL A 498 13.17 18.30 35.32
CA VAL A 498 13.99 17.07 35.20
C VAL A 498 15.51 17.29 35.33
N LYS A 499 16.01 18.48 35.00
CA LYS A 499 17.45 18.77 35.02
C LYS A 499 17.98 18.85 36.47
N GLU A 500 17.17 19.40 37.38
CA GLU A 500 17.50 19.53 38.80
C GLU A 500 17.43 18.16 39.52
N ILE A 501 16.54 17.25 39.10
CA ILE A 501 16.44 15.90 39.69
C ILE A 501 17.62 14.98 39.33
N GLN A 502 18.22 15.16 38.16
CA GLN A 502 19.47 14.45 37.83
C GLN A 502 20.66 14.99 38.61
N GLU A 503 20.66 16.28 38.94
CA GLU A 503 21.62 16.87 39.87
C GLU A 503 21.38 16.36 41.31
N ILE A 504 20.12 16.16 41.72
CA ILE A 504 19.73 15.55 43.01
C ILE A 504 20.35 14.16 43.20
N LYS A 505 20.33 13.29 42.18
CA LYS A 505 20.92 11.94 42.27
C LYS A 505 22.45 11.94 42.32
N LYS A 506 23.10 13.03 41.89
CA LYS A 506 24.56 13.21 41.94
C LYS A 506 25.04 13.89 43.21
N ILE A 507 24.14 14.41 44.03
CA ILE A 507 24.48 15.09 45.28
C ILE A 507 24.82 14.07 46.34
N ASP A 508 25.98 14.26 46.98
CA ASP A 508 26.45 13.44 48.09
C ASP A 508 25.39 13.35 49.21
N ASP A 509 25.21 12.16 49.77
CA ASP A 509 24.15 11.86 50.74
C ASP A 509 24.24 12.79 51.97
N ASN A 510 25.45 13.22 52.33
CA ASN A 510 25.68 14.19 53.41
C ASN A 510 25.09 15.57 53.09
N LYS A 511 25.20 16.03 51.84
CA LYS A 511 24.70 17.33 51.39
C LYS A 511 23.18 17.32 51.25
N LEU A 512 22.61 16.21 50.80
CA LEU A 512 21.16 16.00 50.80
C LEU A 512 20.61 15.96 52.24
N LYS A 513 21.28 15.27 53.15
CA LYS A 513 20.93 15.24 54.58
C LYS A 513 20.98 16.63 55.20
N ILE A 514 21.97 17.46 54.84
CA ILE A 514 22.04 18.87 55.25
C ILE A 514 20.86 19.68 54.71
N PHE A 515 20.45 19.50 53.46
CA PHE A 515 19.29 20.19 52.90
C PHE A 515 17.97 19.77 53.56
N ILE A 516 17.79 18.47 53.82
CA ILE A 516 16.61 17.98 54.54
C ILE A 516 16.62 18.49 55.99
N SER A 517 17.78 18.47 56.66
CA SER A 517 17.92 18.99 58.03
C SER A 517 17.64 20.49 58.10
N SER A 518 18.11 21.25 57.12
CA SER A 518 17.86 22.69 56.99
C SER A 518 16.38 22.95 56.74
N LEU A 519 15.73 22.15 55.88
CA LEU A 519 14.29 22.22 55.63
C LEU A 519 13.50 21.95 56.92
N ILE A 520 13.88 20.92 57.69
CA ILE A 520 13.23 20.57 58.97
C ILE A 520 13.42 21.70 59.99
N MET A 521 14.64 22.21 60.19
CA MET A 521 14.91 23.30 61.13
C MET A 521 14.20 24.60 60.74
N GLN A 522 14.10 24.90 59.44
CA GLN A 522 13.44 26.11 58.97
C GLN A 522 11.91 25.96 58.88
N SER A 523 11.38 24.74 58.80
CA SER A 523 9.93 24.48 58.81
C SER A 523 9.21 24.95 60.07
N GLU A 524 9.91 25.08 61.19
CA GLU A 524 9.34 25.65 62.42
C GLU A 524 9.11 27.17 62.30
N LYS A 525 9.90 27.86 61.47
CA LYS A 525 9.86 29.32 61.30
C LYS A 525 9.14 29.75 60.03
N SER A 526 9.25 28.96 58.97
CA SER A 526 8.77 29.28 57.61
C SER A 526 7.55 28.44 57.27
N LYS A 527 6.42 29.12 57.01
CA LYS A 527 5.17 28.47 56.57
C LYS A 527 5.34 27.73 55.23
N ILE A 528 6.29 28.17 54.39
CA ILE A 528 6.58 27.57 53.09
C ILE A 528 7.31 26.23 53.28
N ASP A 529 8.37 26.21 54.07
CA ASP A 529 9.13 24.99 54.38
C ASP A 529 8.26 23.95 55.08
N LYS A 530 7.36 24.40 55.97
CA LYS A 530 6.37 23.55 56.60
C LYS A 530 5.41 22.90 55.59
N ARG A 531 5.01 23.62 54.54
CA ARG A 531 4.17 23.07 53.46
C ARG A 531 4.94 22.11 52.57
N ILE A 532 6.19 22.43 52.24
CA ILE A 532 7.07 21.55 51.45
C ILE A 532 7.27 20.23 52.21
N LEU A 533 7.65 20.29 53.49
CA LEU A 533 7.86 19.12 54.33
C LEU A 533 6.59 18.27 54.49
N LYS A 534 5.41 18.91 54.64
CA LYS A 534 4.10 18.25 54.72
C LYS A 534 3.70 17.50 53.44
N ASN A 535 4.26 17.88 52.29
CA ASN A 535 4.00 17.26 51.00
C ASN A 535 5.05 16.21 50.60
N LEU A 536 6.16 16.11 51.35
CA LEU A 536 7.20 15.09 51.14
C LEU A 536 6.99 13.83 51.98
N SER A 537 6.29 13.89 53.12
CA SER A 537 6.05 12.75 54.02
C SER A 537 4.65 12.75 54.62
N ASP A 538 3.93 11.63 54.48
CA ASP A 538 2.59 11.40 55.06
C ASP A 538 2.63 11.22 56.58
N GLU A 539 3.75 10.72 57.11
CA GLU A 539 3.96 10.44 58.53
C GLU A 539 4.13 11.74 59.35
N TYR A 540 4.71 12.78 58.73
CA TYR A 540 4.79 14.11 59.35
C TYR A 540 3.39 14.74 59.54
N ARG A 541 2.42 14.45 58.65
CA ARG A 541 1.02 14.89 58.83
C ARG A 541 0.36 14.22 60.03
N GLN A 542 0.63 12.94 60.24
CA GLN A 542 0.05 12.17 61.34
C GLN A 542 0.65 12.60 62.69
N ASN A 543 1.96 12.79 62.76
CA ASN A 543 2.66 13.18 63.99
C ASN A 543 2.39 14.64 64.41
N VAL A 544 2.24 15.58 63.47
CA VAL A 544 1.90 16.99 63.78
C VAL A 544 0.46 17.16 64.27
N SER A 545 -0.45 16.24 63.90
CA SER A 545 -1.84 16.30 64.38
C SER A 545 -2.00 15.79 65.83
N GLN A 546 -1.00 15.10 66.38
CA GLN A 546 -1.07 14.48 67.71
C GLN A 546 -0.24 15.18 68.81
N LYS A 547 0.54 16.23 68.52
CA LYS A 547 1.32 16.97 69.53
C LYS A 547 1.02 18.48 69.53
N LYS A 548 0.17 18.91 70.48
CA LYS A 548 0.26 20.26 71.08
C LYS A 548 1.16 20.10 72.32
N ILE A 549 2.41 20.55 72.25
CA ILE A 549 3.33 20.56 73.40
C ILE A 549 3.83 21.98 73.58
N ASP A 550 3.64 22.50 74.78
CA ASP A 550 4.10 23.80 75.25
C ASP A 550 5.62 23.94 75.10
N LEU A 551 6.03 24.91 74.28
CA LEU A 551 7.42 25.31 74.08
C LEU A 551 7.67 26.60 74.85
N GLU A 552 7.95 26.50 76.16
CA GLU A 552 8.54 27.64 76.88
C GLU A 552 9.74 27.30 77.77
N ASN A 553 10.14 26.04 77.96
CA ASN A 553 11.23 25.71 78.90
C ASN A 553 12.29 24.70 78.43
N ASN A 554 12.64 24.69 77.14
CA ASN A 554 13.70 23.78 76.66
C ASN A 554 15.10 24.41 76.76
N LYS A 555 15.68 24.40 77.98
CA LYS A 555 17.05 24.86 78.27
C LYS A 555 18.14 24.12 77.46
N VAL A 556 17.83 22.92 76.96
CA VAL A 556 18.77 22.09 76.18
C VAL A 556 19.00 22.67 74.77
N GLY A 557 17.97 23.28 74.16
CA GLY A 557 18.07 23.88 72.82
C GLY A 557 18.97 25.13 72.78
N VAL A 558 19.02 25.89 73.86
CA VAL A 558 19.88 27.09 73.98
C VAL A 558 21.35 26.70 74.19
N GLN A 559 21.60 25.61 74.91
CA GLN A 559 22.96 25.12 75.17
C GLN A 559 23.59 24.46 73.94
N LEU A 560 22.81 23.72 73.16
CA LEU A 560 23.23 23.15 71.87
C LEU A 560 23.54 24.24 70.83
N LYS A 561 22.78 25.34 70.84
CA LYS A 561 23.03 26.51 69.97
C LYS A 561 24.34 27.21 70.32
N ARG A 562 24.70 27.33 71.61
CA ARG A 562 26.00 27.90 72.03
C ARG A 562 27.17 27.01 71.62
N ASN A 563 27.08 25.70 71.84
CA ASN A 563 28.17 24.77 71.48
C ASN A 563 28.37 24.63 69.97
N PHE A 564 27.30 24.76 69.19
CA PHE A 564 27.40 24.74 67.73
C PHE A 564 28.02 26.03 67.18
N LEU A 565 27.63 27.19 67.71
CA LEU A 565 28.18 28.48 67.28
C LEU A 565 29.63 28.67 67.70
N SER A 566 30.06 28.15 68.87
CA SER A 566 31.47 28.19 69.28
C SER A 566 32.37 27.33 68.38
N ASN A 567 31.91 26.13 68.01
CA ASN A 567 32.63 25.26 67.07
C ASN A 567 32.68 25.82 65.64
N LEU A 568 31.70 26.64 65.26
CA LEU A 568 31.64 27.26 63.94
C LEU A 568 32.54 28.51 63.85
N ALA A 569 32.65 29.28 64.93
CA ALA A 569 33.62 30.38 65.06
C ALA A 569 35.07 29.85 65.01
N GLN A 570 35.36 28.76 65.73
CA GLN A 570 36.69 28.15 65.75
C GLN A 570 37.13 27.59 64.38
N LYS A 571 36.17 27.15 63.55
CA LYS A 571 36.42 26.70 62.16
C LYS A 571 36.51 27.83 61.13
N LEU A 572 36.04 29.03 61.46
CA LEU A 572 36.16 30.21 60.61
C LEU A 572 37.52 30.90 60.79
N ASP A 573 38.04 30.94 62.02
CA ASP A 573 39.38 31.49 62.29
C ASP A 573 40.52 30.66 61.69
N THR A 574 40.34 29.34 61.58
CA THR A 574 41.30 28.45 60.89
C THR A 574 41.33 28.63 59.37
N ASN A 575 40.29 29.23 58.78
CA ASN A 575 40.23 29.52 57.33
C ASN A 575 40.70 30.94 56.97
N ALA A 576 40.80 31.85 57.94
CA ALA A 576 41.29 33.21 57.71
C ALA A 576 42.80 33.28 57.44
N GLN A 577 43.58 32.26 57.85
CA GLN A 577 45.02 32.20 57.61
C GLN A 577 45.43 31.69 56.21
N LEU A 578 44.48 31.24 55.37
CA LEU A 578 44.75 30.72 54.02
C LEU A 578 44.53 31.74 52.89
N LYS A 579 44.35 33.03 53.21
CA LYS A 579 44.03 34.08 52.23
C LYS A 579 45.17 35.09 51.97
N LYS A 580 46.43 34.64 52.06
CA LYS A 580 47.62 35.47 51.77
C LYS A 580 48.54 34.96 50.64
N TYR A 581 48.05 34.06 49.77
CA TYR A 581 48.75 33.73 48.53
C TYR A 581 47.75 33.68 47.37
N ASN A 582 48.17 34.24 46.24
CA ASN A 582 47.47 34.42 44.95
C ASN A 582 46.90 35.82 44.73
N LEU A 583 47.82 36.78 44.63
CA LEU A 583 47.69 38.00 43.83
C LEU A 583 48.88 37.94 42.86
N GLU A 584 48.60 37.68 41.58
CA GLU A 584 49.38 37.96 40.36
C GLU A 584 48.94 36.96 39.28
N ASP A 585 47.98 37.37 38.45
CA ASP A 585 48.26 37.60 37.04
C ASP A 585 47.03 38.18 36.33
N GLU A 586 47.35 39.16 35.51
CA GLU A 586 46.53 40.24 34.98
C GLU A 586 46.65 40.19 33.43
N TRP A 587 45.65 40.68 32.70
CA TRP A 587 45.60 40.92 31.22
C TRP A 587 45.47 39.67 30.31
N SER A 588 44.79 39.68 29.15
CA SER A 588 43.92 40.63 28.42
C SER A 588 43.30 39.93 27.18
N PHE A 589 42.21 40.53 26.66
CA PHE A 589 41.44 40.25 25.43
C PHE A 589 40.39 39.13 25.41
#